data_AF-A0A2V8II69-F1
#
_entry.id   AF-A0A2V8II69-F1
#
_cell.length_a   1.000
_cell.length_b   1.000
_cell.length_c   1.000
_cell.angle_alpha   90.00
_cell.angle_beta   90.00
_cell.angle_gamma   90.00
#
_symmetry.space_group_name_H-M   'P 1'
#
loop_
_entity.id
_entity.type
_entity.pdbx_description
1 polymer ?
#
loop_
_entity_poly.entity_id
_entity_poly.type
_entity_poly.pdbx_seq_one_letter_code
_entity_poly.pdbx_strand_id
1 'polypeptide(L)'
;AKIKFVVSSSTRATDGVVLSEMYIVNNNVAPVMSTSFGFCETASPSTSQFYASLWQQAATQGISVIVASGDGGSAGCDSPSAAPAKRGFSVNGEASTPYNVAVGGTQFNEGGADSVYWNATNSIQNRSSAKVYIPELVWNESGSAGLWSSGGGVSVVHTTPSWQTGYGVPAVDPGTADQHHRYVPDVSLTAAGHDGYVIQQRGSLFIASGTSASAPAFAGIMGIVNQVTNQANGNPNPRLYALASQVPTSFHDITSGTNAVPCAADSPNCVDGIMTGYSAGPGYDLTTGWGSIDAYVFAHAWATSTVPPPPNTGPPSPPNPPAPNASLTASTYHVFPAFADGTVSDGSYFRSTLMISNPSSSSTNTCTLQLRGLTVPGFAQTPYQLQPNGFVIAPTPATQSLKTGYATLQCTSNVEAQLLYTYYSSNGTKLAEAAVFSSPPSSKVQILADTREGAQIGIGIANDSDVQNTYIISVDDGSGTVAGTVKGTLGPRTSIARYLSELMTLPPNYVGRVTVSPATGTGTSSIIGLRYSGTVFATIPETIQP
;
A
#
# COMPACT_ATOMS: atom_id res chain seq x y z
N ALA A 1 10.18 23.48 10.85
CA ALA A 1 10.31 22.13 10.26
C ALA A 1 10.91 22.24 8.86
N LYS A 2 11.67 21.24 8.38
CA LYS A 2 12.14 21.18 6.99
C LYS A 2 11.18 20.30 6.20
N ILE A 3 10.55 20.84 5.14
CA ILE A 3 9.78 20.04 4.19
C ILE A 3 10.78 19.35 3.25
N LYS A 4 10.66 18.03 3.12
CA LYS A 4 11.45 17.24 2.17
C LYS A 4 10.56 16.91 0.97
N PHE A 5 10.81 17.57 -0.15
CA PHE A 5 10.15 17.24 -1.40
C PHE A 5 10.94 16.12 -2.09
N VAL A 6 10.37 14.93 -2.12
CA VAL A 6 10.95 13.76 -2.81
C VAL A 6 10.20 13.58 -4.11
N VAL A 7 10.93 13.58 -5.22
CA VAL A 7 10.37 13.39 -6.55
C VAL A 7 11.25 12.44 -7.33
N SER A 8 10.60 11.47 -7.96
CA SER A 8 11.21 10.52 -8.87
C SER A 8 10.61 10.75 -10.25
N SER A 9 11.42 10.63 -11.30
CA SER A 9 10.87 10.57 -12.65
C SER A 9 10.04 9.30 -12.79
N SER A 10 8.81 9.41 -13.32
CA SER A 10 8.06 8.24 -13.77
C SER A 10 8.92 7.43 -14.73
N THR A 11 8.77 6.12 -14.64
CA THR A 11 9.35 5.18 -15.59
C THR A 11 8.25 4.64 -16.48
N ARG A 12 8.62 3.81 -17.46
CA ARG A 12 7.63 3.11 -18.27
C ARG A 12 6.83 2.06 -17.49
N ALA A 13 7.33 1.61 -16.34
CA ALA A 13 6.76 0.51 -15.57
C ALA A 13 6.06 0.95 -14.27
N THR A 14 6.55 2.04 -13.68
CA THR A 14 6.13 2.51 -12.36
C THR A 14 6.06 4.01 -12.39
N ASP A 15 4.92 4.52 -11.92
CA ASP A 15 4.73 5.95 -11.79
C ASP A 15 5.72 6.57 -10.80
N GLY A 16 6.13 7.81 -11.06
CA GLY A 16 7.12 8.52 -10.26
C GLY A 16 6.64 8.79 -8.83
N VAL A 17 5.33 8.87 -8.61
CA VAL A 17 4.70 8.99 -7.29
C VAL A 17 4.99 7.72 -6.48
N VAL A 18 4.65 6.55 -6.99
CA VAL A 18 4.93 5.24 -6.37
C VAL A 18 6.42 5.11 -6.01
N LEU A 19 7.32 5.48 -6.92
CA LEU A 19 8.76 5.41 -6.68
C LEU A 19 9.21 6.37 -5.56
N SER A 20 8.63 7.57 -5.50
CA SER A 20 8.94 8.56 -4.48
C SER A 20 8.46 8.09 -3.11
N GLU A 21 7.27 7.48 -3.05
CA GLU A 21 6.69 6.93 -1.82
C GLU A 21 7.48 5.73 -1.31
N MET A 22 7.83 4.79 -2.19
CA MET A 22 8.74 3.70 -1.86
C MET A 22 10.07 4.21 -1.31
N TYR A 23 10.64 5.25 -1.93
CA TYR A 23 11.88 5.85 -1.45
C TYR A 23 11.71 6.45 -0.05
N ILE A 24 10.63 7.19 0.19
CA ILE A 24 10.33 7.81 1.49
C ILE A 24 10.26 6.75 2.58
N VAL A 25 9.49 5.69 2.36
CA VAL A 25 9.29 4.61 3.33
C VAL A 25 10.57 3.78 3.52
N ASN A 26 11.18 3.29 2.44
CA ASN A 26 12.36 2.43 2.53
C ASN A 26 13.57 3.12 3.18
N ASN A 27 13.68 4.44 3.07
CA ASN A 27 14.76 5.22 3.67
C ASN A 27 14.34 5.96 4.94
N ASN A 28 13.13 5.73 5.45
CA ASN A 28 12.56 6.40 6.62
C ASN A 28 12.79 7.93 6.61
N VAL A 29 12.44 8.58 5.50
CA VAL A 29 12.89 9.94 5.18
C VAL A 29 12.31 10.99 6.14
N ALA A 30 11.04 10.84 6.53
CA ALA A 30 10.34 11.77 7.40
C ALA A 30 9.24 11.05 8.21
N PRO A 31 8.92 11.52 9.43
CA PRO A 31 7.92 10.89 10.29
C PRO A 31 6.46 11.18 9.89
N VAL A 32 6.25 12.08 8.93
CA VAL A 32 4.94 12.32 8.29
C VAL A 32 5.19 12.41 6.79
N MET A 33 4.39 11.70 6.02
CA MET A 33 4.39 11.73 4.57
C MET A 33 2.99 12.12 4.09
N SER A 34 2.93 13.06 3.15
CA SER A 34 1.70 13.46 2.50
C SER A 34 1.79 13.15 1.01
N THR A 35 0.72 12.58 0.47
CA THR A 35 0.52 12.32 -0.95
C THR A 35 -0.87 12.77 -1.36
N SER A 36 -0.91 13.47 -2.48
CA SER A 36 -2.12 14.09 -3.04
C SER A 36 -2.44 13.47 -4.40
N PHE A 37 -2.20 12.16 -4.51
CA PHE A 37 -2.40 11.37 -5.71
C PHE A 37 -3.38 10.22 -5.44
N GLY A 38 -3.68 9.48 -6.50
CA GLY A 38 -4.60 8.37 -6.40
C GLY A 38 -4.80 7.63 -7.71
N PHE A 39 -5.50 6.52 -7.61
CA PHE A 39 -5.91 5.71 -8.76
C PHE A 39 -7.26 5.05 -8.47
N CYS A 40 -7.86 4.50 -9.53
CA CYS A 40 -9.11 3.76 -9.44
C CYS A 40 -8.89 2.41 -8.75
N GLU A 41 -9.41 2.25 -7.52
CA GLU A 41 -9.27 1.03 -6.72
C GLU A 41 -9.76 -0.22 -7.49
N THR A 42 -10.93 -0.13 -8.12
CA THR A 42 -11.54 -1.26 -8.85
C THR A 42 -10.77 -1.64 -10.12
N ALA A 43 -10.02 -0.70 -10.71
CA ALA A 43 -9.19 -0.98 -11.87
C ALA A 43 -7.86 -1.64 -11.51
N SER A 44 -7.38 -1.48 -10.26
CA SER A 44 -6.12 -2.08 -9.82
C SER A 44 -6.12 -2.52 -8.35
N PRO A 45 -6.91 -3.55 -7.97
CA PRO A 45 -6.95 -4.05 -6.59
C PRO A 45 -5.58 -4.49 -6.04
N SER A 46 -4.72 -5.05 -6.90
CA SER A 46 -3.36 -5.45 -6.52
C SER A 46 -2.47 -4.25 -6.17
N THR A 47 -2.68 -3.09 -6.80
CA THR A 47 -1.95 -1.86 -6.46
C THR A 47 -2.39 -1.33 -5.10
N SER A 48 -3.68 -1.44 -4.76
CA SER A 48 -4.17 -1.10 -3.41
C SER A 48 -3.57 -2.02 -2.35
N GLN A 49 -3.42 -3.31 -2.63
CA GLN A 49 -2.72 -4.24 -1.73
C GLN A 49 -1.22 -3.94 -1.59
N PHE A 50 -0.56 -3.52 -2.68
CA PHE A 50 0.82 -3.04 -2.63
C PHE A 50 0.94 -1.83 -1.70
N TYR A 51 0.08 -0.83 -1.87
CA TYR A 51 0.05 0.36 -1.01
C TYR A 51 -0.25 0.01 0.44
N ALA A 52 -1.19 -0.89 0.71
CA ALA A 52 -1.46 -1.36 2.07
C ALA A 52 -0.20 -1.97 2.71
N SER A 53 0.59 -2.74 1.96
CA SER A 53 1.85 -3.32 2.46
C SER A 53 2.91 -2.23 2.71
N LEU A 54 3.05 -1.27 1.80
CA LEU A 54 4.00 -0.15 1.92
C LEU A 54 3.65 0.76 3.10
N TRP A 55 2.37 1.08 3.29
CA TRP A 55 1.88 1.88 4.41
C TRP A 55 1.94 1.13 5.72
N GLN A 56 1.76 -0.18 5.73
CA GLN A 56 2.00 -1.00 6.91
C GLN A 56 3.48 -0.93 7.33
N GLN A 57 4.41 -1.03 6.38
CA GLN A 57 5.84 -0.81 6.65
C GLN A 57 6.07 0.60 7.23
N ALA A 58 5.53 1.63 6.59
CA ALA A 58 5.63 3.02 7.03
C ALA A 58 5.14 3.18 8.49
N ALA A 59 4.00 2.59 8.83
CA ALA A 59 3.43 2.59 10.18
C ALA A 59 4.38 1.95 11.20
N THR A 60 4.99 0.80 10.89
CA THR A 60 5.96 0.14 11.78
C THR A 60 7.25 0.94 11.98
N GLN A 61 7.61 1.78 11.02
CA GLN A 61 8.78 2.67 11.08
C GLN A 61 8.45 4.02 11.74
N GLY A 62 7.19 4.24 12.14
CA GLY A 62 6.72 5.47 12.79
C GLY A 62 6.25 6.56 11.83
N ILE A 63 6.20 6.30 10.53
CA ILE A 63 5.76 7.28 9.52
C ILE A 63 4.23 7.34 9.48
N SER A 64 3.67 8.54 9.67
CA SER A 64 2.25 8.81 9.44
C SER A 64 2.01 9.13 7.97
N VAL A 65 1.25 8.27 7.30
CA VAL A 65 0.91 8.41 5.87
C VAL A 65 -0.44 9.10 5.72
N ILE A 66 -0.47 10.22 5.01
CA ILE A 66 -1.65 11.07 4.80
C ILE A 66 -1.94 11.15 3.30
N VAL A 67 -3.11 10.69 2.88
CA VAL A 67 -3.50 10.55 1.46
C VAL A 67 -4.77 11.33 1.19
N ALA A 68 -4.82 12.07 0.09
CA ALA A 68 -6.04 12.73 -0.38
C ALA A 68 -7.11 11.69 -0.77
N SER A 69 -8.36 11.85 -0.32
CA SER A 69 -9.41 10.86 -0.60
C SER A 69 -9.91 10.87 -2.06
N GLY A 70 -9.65 11.95 -2.80
CA GLY A 70 -10.00 12.12 -4.21
C GLY A 70 -10.97 13.28 -4.44
N ASP A 71 -11.09 13.71 -5.69
CA ASP A 71 -11.85 14.91 -6.09
C ASP A 71 -13.06 14.58 -7.00
N GLY A 72 -13.35 13.30 -7.22
CA GLY A 72 -14.42 12.80 -8.10
C GLY A 72 -15.75 12.52 -7.39
N GLY A 73 -15.92 13.00 -6.16
CA GLY A 73 -17.06 12.65 -5.31
C GLY A 73 -17.15 11.14 -5.04
N SER A 74 -18.37 10.60 -5.11
CA SER A 74 -18.61 9.15 -5.00
C SER A 74 -18.13 8.31 -6.19
N ALA A 75 -17.63 8.94 -7.26
CA ALA A 75 -17.16 8.29 -8.49
C ALA A 75 -15.63 8.31 -8.60
N GLY A 76 -14.91 7.79 -7.59
CA GLY A 76 -13.44 7.88 -7.49
C GLY A 76 -12.64 7.29 -8.67
N CYS A 77 -13.26 6.48 -9.52
CA CYS A 77 -12.65 5.93 -10.73
C CYS A 77 -12.83 6.81 -11.98
N ASP A 78 -13.68 7.83 -11.94
CA ASP A 78 -13.84 8.82 -13.00
C ASP A 78 -12.95 10.04 -12.74
N SER A 79 -12.38 10.61 -13.79
CA SER A 79 -11.57 11.82 -13.65
C SER A 79 -12.45 12.97 -13.16
N PRO A 80 -12.01 13.79 -12.20
CA PRO A 80 -12.81 14.91 -11.69
C PRO A 80 -13.10 15.95 -12.78
N SER A 81 -12.29 16.02 -13.84
CA SER A 81 -12.54 16.88 -15.00
C SER A 81 -13.46 16.25 -16.05
N ALA A 82 -13.84 14.98 -15.89
CA ALA A 82 -14.68 14.23 -16.82
C ALA A 82 -16.12 14.12 -16.27
N ALA A 83 -16.91 15.19 -16.45
CA ALA A 83 -18.36 15.12 -16.26
C ALA A 83 -19.06 14.70 -17.57
N PRO A 84 -20.03 13.78 -17.53
CA PRO A 84 -20.54 13.08 -16.34
C PRO A 84 -19.77 11.78 -16.02
N ALA A 85 -19.89 11.30 -14.78
CA ALA A 85 -19.34 10.03 -14.29
C ALA A 85 -19.96 8.81 -15.00
N LYS A 86 -19.20 7.71 -15.09
CA LYS A 86 -19.56 6.52 -15.89
C LYS A 86 -19.28 5.19 -15.20
N ARG A 87 -18.48 5.17 -14.13
CA ARG A 87 -17.90 3.93 -13.58
C ARG A 87 -18.56 3.43 -12.29
N GLY A 88 -19.55 4.16 -11.78
CA GLY A 88 -20.23 3.81 -10.54
C GLY A 88 -19.45 4.20 -9.28
N PHE A 89 -19.95 3.75 -8.14
CA PHE A 89 -19.31 4.00 -6.86
C PHE A 89 -17.90 3.42 -6.79
N SER A 90 -16.97 4.24 -6.33
CA SER A 90 -15.57 3.87 -6.19
C SER A 90 -14.82 4.89 -5.34
N VAL A 91 -13.71 4.45 -4.73
CA VAL A 91 -12.84 5.29 -3.89
C VAL A 91 -11.43 5.37 -4.49
N ASN A 92 -10.63 6.32 -4.02
CA ASN A 92 -9.20 6.37 -4.33
C ASN A 92 -8.49 5.14 -3.73
N GLY A 93 -7.92 4.29 -4.60
CA GLY A 93 -7.26 3.04 -4.22
C GLY A 93 -5.97 3.22 -3.43
N GLU A 94 -5.38 4.41 -3.41
CA GLU A 94 -4.23 4.72 -2.58
C GLU A 94 -4.66 5.12 -1.15
N ALA A 95 -5.81 5.78 -1.04
CA ALA A 95 -6.37 6.28 0.21
C ALA A 95 -7.20 5.22 0.96
N SER A 96 -7.68 4.19 0.27
CA SER A 96 -8.61 3.19 0.81
C SER A 96 -7.97 2.16 1.75
N THR A 97 -6.66 2.24 1.99
CA THR A 97 -5.98 1.29 2.89
C THR A 97 -6.27 1.60 4.37
N PRO A 98 -6.09 0.63 5.28
CA PRO A 98 -6.22 0.84 6.73
C PRO A 98 -4.95 1.43 7.39
N TYR A 99 -3.89 1.71 6.62
CA TYR A 99 -2.60 2.14 7.17
C TYR A 99 -2.24 3.60 6.85
N ASN A 100 -3.15 4.34 6.23
CA ASN A 100 -3.06 5.77 5.99
C ASN A 100 -4.28 6.49 6.56
N VAL A 101 -4.12 7.78 6.86
CA VAL A 101 -5.26 8.68 7.03
C VAL A 101 -5.70 9.14 5.65
N ALA A 102 -6.94 8.84 5.27
CA ALA A 102 -7.59 9.39 4.09
C ALA A 102 -8.23 10.73 4.46
N VAL A 103 -7.87 11.80 3.74
CA VAL A 103 -8.32 13.15 4.02
C VAL A 103 -9.24 13.64 2.91
N GLY A 104 -10.51 13.85 3.27
CA GLY A 104 -11.54 14.40 2.39
C GLY A 104 -11.63 15.91 2.41
N GLY A 105 -12.71 16.41 1.83
CA GLY A 105 -12.93 17.82 1.55
C GLY A 105 -14.18 18.40 2.22
N THR A 106 -14.03 19.59 2.80
CA THR A 106 -15.12 20.45 3.27
C THR A 106 -15.17 21.77 2.51
N GLN A 107 -16.27 22.49 2.67
CA GLN A 107 -16.46 23.86 2.19
C GLN A 107 -17.06 24.72 3.31
N PHE A 108 -16.66 25.99 3.40
CA PHE A 108 -17.30 26.92 4.33
C PHE A 108 -18.76 27.20 3.99
N ASN A 109 -19.58 27.29 5.03
CA ASN A 109 -21.01 27.55 5.00
C ASN A 109 -21.35 28.80 5.83
N GLU A 110 -20.74 29.90 5.42
CA GLU A 110 -20.96 31.20 6.05
C GLU A 110 -22.31 31.85 5.69
N GLY A 111 -22.97 31.38 4.63
CA GLY A 111 -24.32 31.82 4.26
C GLY A 111 -24.42 33.33 3.93
N GLY A 112 -23.33 33.94 3.48
CA GLY A 112 -23.23 35.39 3.25
C GLY A 112 -23.14 36.24 4.52
N ALA A 113 -22.87 35.63 5.68
CA ALA A 113 -22.71 36.32 6.95
C ALA A 113 -21.26 36.77 7.20
N ASP A 114 -20.58 37.31 6.19
CA ASP A 114 -19.14 37.59 6.23
C ASP A 114 -18.74 38.47 7.43
N SER A 115 -19.58 39.44 7.81
CA SER A 115 -19.32 40.30 8.96
C SER A 115 -19.29 39.58 10.31
N VAL A 116 -19.88 38.38 10.41
CA VAL A 116 -19.82 37.51 11.59
C VAL A 116 -18.48 36.77 11.63
N TYR A 117 -18.07 36.22 10.49
CA TYR A 117 -16.94 35.28 10.41
C TYR A 117 -15.60 35.93 10.07
N TRP A 118 -15.60 37.05 9.36
CA TRP A 118 -14.39 37.69 8.85
C TRP A 118 -14.22 39.11 9.37
N ASN A 119 -12.97 39.47 9.68
CA ASN A 119 -12.55 40.84 9.85
C ASN A 119 -12.43 41.52 8.48
N ALA A 120 -12.83 42.81 8.42
CA ALA A 120 -12.72 43.61 7.20
C ALA A 120 -11.27 43.83 6.73
N THR A 121 -10.29 43.58 7.60
CA THR A 121 -8.87 43.66 7.29
C THR A 121 -8.14 42.46 7.90
N ASN A 122 -7.09 42.00 7.21
CA ASN A 122 -6.24 40.94 7.72
C ASN A 122 -5.36 41.45 8.87
N SER A 123 -5.16 40.62 9.87
CA SER A 123 -4.20 40.87 10.95
C SER A 123 -2.81 41.18 10.40
N ILE A 124 -2.18 42.22 10.92
CA ILE A 124 -0.82 42.61 10.51
C ILE A 124 0.25 41.61 10.95
N GLN A 125 -0.03 40.78 11.97
CA GLN A 125 0.93 39.85 12.57
C GLN A 125 1.00 38.53 11.81
N ASN A 126 -0.16 37.97 11.47
CA ASN A 126 -0.28 36.61 10.93
C ASN A 126 -1.17 36.52 9.68
N ARG A 127 -1.66 37.66 9.17
CA ARG A 127 -2.52 37.77 7.98
C ARG A 127 -3.89 37.08 8.10
N SER A 128 -4.28 36.58 9.27
CA SER A 128 -5.59 35.98 9.47
C SER A 128 -6.71 37.03 9.49
N SER A 129 -7.88 36.67 8.97
CA SER A 129 -9.09 37.49 9.04
C SER A 129 -10.27 36.76 9.69
N ALA A 130 -10.25 35.43 9.77
CA ALA A 130 -11.29 34.67 10.48
C ALA A 130 -11.37 35.08 11.97
N LYS A 131 -12.58 35.30 12.46
CA LYS A 131 -12.90 35.71 13.84
C LYS A 131 -13.18 34.53 14.75
N VAL A 132 -13.93 33.57 14.22
CA VAL A 132 -14.42 32.36 14.88
C VAL A 132 -14.44 31.22 13.87
N TYR A 133 -14.67 29.99 14.34
CA TYR A 133 -14.93 28.86 13.47
C TYR A 133 -16.12 29.15 12.55
N ILE A 134 -15.99 28.78 11.27
CA ILE A 134 -16.99 28.94 10.24
C ILE A 134 -17.64 27.58 10.02
N PRO A 135 -18.99 27.45 10.07
CA PRO A 135 -19.66 26.19 9.79
C PRO A 135 -19.23 25.61 8.44
N GLU A 136 -19.27 24.29 8.32
CA GLU A 136 -18.79 23.58 7.13
C GLU A 136 -19.89 22.70 6.52
N LEU A 137 -19.79 22.47 5.21
CA LEU A 137 -20.56 21.51 4.42
C LEU A 137 -19.61 20.51 3.76
N VAL A 138 -20.15 19.41 3.26
CA VAL A 138 -19.44 18.55 2.30
C VAL A 138 -18.99 19.40 1.12
N TRP A 139 -17.71 19.34 0.74
CA TRP A 139 -17.27 19.97 -0.50
C TRP A 139 -17.91 19.29 -1.71
N ASN A 140 -18.72 20.04 -2.46
CA ASN A 140 -19.30 19.60 -3.71
C ASN A 140 -19.56 20.79 -4.65
N GLU A 141 -18.64 21.00 -5.59
CA GLU A 141 -18.73 21.99 -6.66
C GLU A 141 -18.97 21.29 -8.02
N SER A 142 -19.58 20.09 -7.98
CA SER A 142 -19.87 19.29 -9.17
C SER A 142 -20.90 19.97 -10.08
N GLY A 143 -20.78 19.73 -11.39
CA GLY A 143 -21.66 20.33 -12.38
C GLY A 143 -21.16 20.10 -13.80
N SER A 144 -21.48 21.04 -14.70
CA SER A 144 -21.04 20.96 -16.11
C SER A 144 -19.53 21.09 -16.29
N ALA A 145 -18.82 21.69 -15.32
CA ALA A 145 -17.38 21.91 -15.35
C ALA A 145 -16.55 20.73 -14.81
N GLY A 146 -17.20 19.70 -14.26
CA GLY A 146 -16.53 18.55 -13.66
C GLY A 146 -17.31 17.95 -12.48
N LEU A 147 -16.77 16.87 -11.92
CA LEU A 147 -17.34 16.17 -10.77
C LEU A 147 -16.92 16.80 -9.43
N TRP A 148 -15.85 17.61 -9.41
CA TRP A 148 -15.21 18.30 -8.27
C TRP A 148 -15.98 18.25 -6.94
N SER A 149 -15.74 17.19 -6.16
CA SER A 149 -16.45 16.88 -4.92
C SER A 149 -15.60 15.95 -4.05
N SER A 150 -15.81 15.98 -2.73
CA SER A 150 -15.05 15.17 -1.77
C SER A 150 -15.14 13.67 -2.07
N GLY A 151 -14.00 13.04 -2.32
CA GLY A 151 -13.88 11.60 -2.48
C GLY A 151 -14.28 10.86 -1.21
N GLY A 152 -15.14 9.86 -1.33
CA GLY A 152 -15.61 9.10 -0.18
C GLY A 152 -16.57 7.99 -0.54
N GLY A 153 -16.58 6.93 0.25
CA GLY A 153 -17.33 5.73 -0.02
C GLY A 153 -16.78 4.48 0.67
N VAL A 154 -17.07 3.33 0.08
CA VAL A 154 -16.71 2.02 0.60
C VAL A 154 -15.63 1.41 -0.30
N SER A 155 -14.53 0.93 0.29
CA SER A 155 -13.52 0.15 -0.42
C SER A 155 -14.10 -1.16 -0.95
N VAL A 156 -13.64 -1.65 -2.10
CA VAL A 156 -13.95 -3.02 -2.57
C VAL A 156 -12.81 -4.02 -2.30
N VAL A 157 -11.71 -3.57 -1.70
CA VAL A 157 -10.47 -4.34 -1.55
C VAL A 157 -10.15 -4.62 -0.09
N HIS A 158 -10.31 -3.61 0.77
CA HIS A 158 -9.88 -3.67 2.16
C HIS A 158 -11.09 -3.87 3.07
N THR A 159 -11.05 -4.93 3.89
CA THR A 159 -12.04 -5.13 4.95
C THR A 159 -11.94 -4.02 5.99
N THR A 160 -13.03 -3.77 6.70
CA THR A 160 -13.04 -2.76 7.76
C THR A 160 -12.05 -3.13 8.86
N PRO A 161 -11.10 -2.24 9.19
CA PRO A 161 -10.20 -2.49 10.29
C PRO A 161 -10.93 -2.37 11.63
N SER A 162 -10.53 -3.15 12.63
CA SER A 162 -11.23 -3.23 13.93
C SER A 162 -11.32 -1.91 14.70
N TRP A 163 -10.47 -0.93 14.38
CA TRP A 163 -10.50 0.40 14.97
C TRP A 163 -11.48 1.36 14.29
N GLN A 164 -11.94 1.06 13.06
CA GLN A 164 -12.91 1.90 12.34
C GLN A 164 -14.30 1.63 12.90
N THR A 165 -14.57 2.24 14.06
CA THR A 165 -15.79 2.10 14.84
C THR A 165 -16.13 3.43 15.50
N GLY A 166 -17.40 3.64 15.87
CA GLY A 166 -17.85 4.83 16.55
C GLY A 166 -19.22 5.27 16.08
N TYR A 167 -19.74 6.35 16.67
CA TYR A 167 -21.02 6.93 16.26
C TYR A 167 -20.98 7.36 14.79
N GLY A 168 -21.98 6.95 14.00
CA GLY A 168 -22.07 7.23 12.55
C GLY A 168 -21.38 6.20 11.65
N VAL A 169 -20.38 5.46 12.15
CA VAL A 169 -19.71 4.42 11.36
C VAL A 169 -20.70 3.28 11.04
N PRO A 170 -20.96 2.95 9.75
CA PRO A 170 -21.91 1.90 9.43
C PRO A 170 -21.44 0.53 9.93
N ALA A 171 -22.39 -0.28 10.43
CA ALA A 171 -22.10 -1.64 10.89
C ALA A 171 -21.91 -2.66 9.75
N VAL A 172 -22.42 -2.32 8.57
CA VAL A 172 -22.30 -3.04 7.30
C VAL A 172 -22.27 -2.01 6.17
N ASP A 173 -21.75 -2.40 5.02
CA ASP A 173 -21.67 -1.53 3.85
C ASP A 173 -23.08 -1.08 3.44
N PRO A 174 -23.29 0.22 3.17
CA PRO A 174 -24.57 0.73 2.70
C PRO A 174 -25.12 -0.05 1.49
N GLY A 175 -26.34 -0.58 1.63
CA GLY A 175 -27.00 -1.35 0.58
C GLY A 175 -26.66 -2.85 0.55
N THR A 176 -25.89 -3.35 1.52
CA THR A 176 -25.56 -4.77 1.67
C THR A 176 -26.17 -5.36 2.96
N ALA A 177 -26.20 -6.70 3.06
CA ALA A 177 -26.74 -7.40 4.23
C ALA A 177 -25.66 -7.73 5.28
N ASP A 178 -24.43 -8.02 4.84
CA ASP A 178 -23.37 -8.61 5.67
C ASP A 178 -21.94 -8.20 5.28
N GLN A 179 -21.77 -7.37 4.24
CA GLN A 179 -20.44 -6.92 3.81
C GLN A 179 -19.97 -5.78 4.70
N HIS A 180 -18.65 -5.70 4.93
CA HIS A 180 -18.07 -4.66 5.76
C HIS A 180 -16.62 -4.35 5.33
N HIS A 181 -16.47 -3.25 4.61
CA HIS A 181 -15.19 -2.79 4.05
C HIS A 181 -14.79 -1.39 4.54
N ARG A 182 -13.49 -1.07 4.37
CA ARG A 182 -12.90 0.20 4.81
C ARG A 182 -13.66 1.38 4.21
N TYR A 183 -14.24 2.21 5.08
CA TYR A 183 -14.95 3.43 4.70
C TYR A 183 -13.99 4.60 4.57
N VAL A 184 -14.15 5.46 3.56
CA VAL A 184 -13.31 6.63 3.26
C VAL A 184 -14.19 7.89 3.24
N PRO A 185 -13.71 9.07 3.68
CA PRO A 185 -12.42 9.38 4.28
C PRO A 185 -12.40 9.19 5.82
N ASP A 186 -11.24 9.33 6.46
CA ASP A 186 -11.15 9.29 7.93
C ASP A 186 -11.50 10.63 8.58
N VAL A 187 -11.05 11.72 7.96
CA VAL A 187 -11.27 13.13 8.35
C VAL A 187 -11.33 14.00 7.10
N SER A 188 -11.72 15.26 7.22
CA SER A 188 -11.69 16.22 6.11
C SER A 188 -11.11 17.57 6.51
N LEU A 189 -10.64 18.34 5.54
CA LEU A 189 -10.31 19.76 5.70
C LEU A 189 -10.78 20.51 4.45
N THR A 190 -10.76 21.86 4.49
CA THR A 190 -11.22 22.66 3.35
C THR A 190 -10.57 22.22 2.04
N ALA A 191 -11.42 22.02 1.03
CA ALA A 191 -11.06 21.57 -0.31
C ALA A 191 -11.77 22.39 -1.40
N ALA A 192 -12.70 23.28 -1.06
CA ALA A 192 -13.45 24.02 -2.05
C ALA A 192 -12.63 25.11 -2.73
N GLY A 193 -12.94 25.41 -4.00
CA GLY A 193 -12.44 26.61 -4.66
C GLY A 193 -12.95 27.88 -3.98
N HIS A 194 -14.17 27.82 -3.43
CA HIS A 194 -14.80 28.87 -2.64
C HIS A 194 -13.91 29.43 -1.52
N ASP A 195 -13.28 28.56 -0.72
CA ASP A 195 -12.41 28.90 0.41
C ASP A 195 -11.00 28.29 0.27
N GLY A 196 -10.48 28.31 -0.97
CA GLY A 196 -9.22 27.67 -1.32
C GLY A 196 -7.96 28.31 -0.72
N TYR A 197 -6.88 27.54 -0.75
CA TYR A 197 -5.58 27.92 -0.22
C TYR A 197 -4.85 28.85 -1.18
N VAL A 198 -4.43 30.03 -0.70
CA VAL A 198 -3.54 30.90 -1.47
C VAL A 198 -2.12 30.35 -1.42
N ILE A 199 -1.62 29.84 -2.54
CA ILE A 199 -0.26 29.32 -2.71
C ILE A 199 0.55 30.21 -3.65
N GLN A 200 1.88 30.17 -3.53
CA GLN A 200 2.77 30.79 -4.51
C GLN A 200 3.36 29.71 -5.41
N GLN A 201 3.15 29.83 -6.72
CA GLN A 201 3.72 28.94 -7.72
C GLN A 201 4.39 29.76 -8.82
N ARG A 202 5.67 29.47 -9.12
CA ARG A 202 6.46 30.18 -10.16
C ARG A 202 6.43 31.71 -10.04
N GLY A 203 6.38 32.23 -8.82
CA GLY A 203 6.38 33.67 -8.53
C GLY A 203 4.99 34.33 -8.49
N SER A 204 3.92 33.63 -8.86
CA SER A 204 2.55 34.16 -8.84
C SER A 204 1.70 33.49 -7.76
N LEU A 205 0.70 34.21 -7.25
CA LEU A 205 -0.30 33.66 -6.32
C LEU A 205 -1.38 32.90 -7.09
N PHE A 206 -1.75 31.73 -6.59
CA PHE A 206 -2.83 30.89 -7.10
C PHE A 206 -3.71 30.41 -5.96
N ILE A 207 -4.97 30.11 -6.28
CA ILE A 207 -5.86 29.39 -5.39
C ILE A 207 -5.69 27.91 -5.69
N ALA A 208 -5.26 27.15 -4.69
CA ALA A 208 -5.27 25.69 -4.70
C ALA A 208 -6.49 25.19 -3.91
N SER A 209 -7.07 24.11 -4.39
CA SER A 209 -8.25 23.47 -3.82
C SER A 209 -8.14 21.94 -4.00
N GLY A 210 -9.22 21.23 -3.76
CA GLY A 210 -9.30 19.77 -3.78
C GLY A 210 -8.79 19.14 -2.49
N THR A 211 -9.11 17.85 -2.32
CA THR A 211 -8.55 17.02 -1.25
C THR A 211 -7.02 16.95 -1.32
N SER A 212 -6.47 17.24 -2.52
CA SER A 212 -5.06 17.50 -2.77
C SER A 212 -4.45 18.59 -1.88
N ALA A 213 -5.22 19.57 -1.44
CA ALA A 213 -4.79 20.60 -0.49
C ALA A 213 -5.11 20.24 0.96
N SER A 214 -6.19 19.51 1.20
CA SER A 214 -6.58 18.99 2.53
C SER A 214 -5.54 18.03 3.11
N ALA A 215 -5.02 17.08 2.31
CA ALA A 215 -4.04 16.10 2.77
C ALA A 215 -2.75 16.73 3.35
N PRO A 216 -2.05 17.66 2.66
CA PRO A 216 -0.88 18.29 3.23
C PRO A 216 -1.20 19.23 4.40
N ALA A 217 -2.40 19.82 4.45
CA ALA A 217 -2.84 20.60 5.62
C ALA A 217 -2.96 19.70 6.87
N PHE A 218 -3.57 18.52 6.74
CA PHE A 218 -3.65 17.55 7.85
C PHE A 218 -2.27 16.96 8.20
N ALA A 219 -1.39 16.74 7.21
CA ALA A 219 0.00 16.34 7.48
C ALA A 219 0.75 17.39 8.32
N GLY A 220 0.44 18.68 8.13
CA GLY A 220 0.91 19.77 9.00
C GLY A 220 0.44 19.60 10.45
N ILE A 221 -0.83 19.25 10.66
CA ILE A 221 -1.39 18.95 11.99
C ILE A 221 -0.66 17.75 12.61
N MET A 222 -0.42 16.68 11.87
CA MET A 222 0.37 15.54 12.36
C MET A 222 1.83 15.91 12.67
N GLY A 223 2.40 16.89 11.99
CA GLY A 223 3.68 17.49 12.36
C GLY A 223 3.65 18.16 13.73
N ILE A 224 2.57 18.89 14.04
CA ILE A 224 2.32 19.49 15.36
C ILE A 224 2.14 18.39 16.42
N VAL A 225 1.35 17.35 16.11
CA VAL A 225 1.18 16.19 16.99
C VAL A 225 2.53 15.56 17.33
N ASN A 226 3.37 15.28 16.33
CA ASN A 226 4.71 14.74 16.55
C ASN A 226 5.57 15.65 17.44
N GLN A 227 5.43 16.98 17.32
CA GLN A 227 6.13 17.95 18.16
C GLN A 227 5.62 17.93 19.61
N VAL A 228 4.31 17.89 19.82
CA VAL A 228 3.70 17.86 21.15
C VAL A 228 4.01 16.54 21.86
N THR A 229 3.98 15.41 21.15
CA THR A 229 4.31 14.10 21.73
C THR A 229 5.79 13.77 21.79
N ASN A 230 6.64 14.58 21.14
CA ASN A 230 8.07 14.33 20.96
C ASN A 230 8.39 12.92 20.41
N GLN A 231 7.55 12.41 19.51
CA GLN A 231 7.71 11.10 18.88
C GLN A 231 6.96 11.04 17.56
N ALA A 232 7.39 10.13 16.68
CA ALA A 232 6.65 9.79 15.46
C ALA A 232 5.46 8.88 15.80
N ASN A 233 4.35 9.02 15.10
CA ASN A 233 3.07 8.41 15.51
C ASN A 233 2.62 7.22 14.62
N GLY A 234 3.42 6.80 13.63
CA GLY A 234 3.08 5.64 12.79
C GLY A 234 1.70 5.76 12.16
N ASN A 235 0.90 4.68 12.17
CA ASN A 235 -0.49 4.72 11.73
C ASN A 235 -1.37 5.52 12.71
N PRO A 236 -1.91 6.70 12.33
CA PRO A 236 -2.69 7.53 13.23
C PRO A 236 -4.10 6.98 13.50
N ASN A 237 -4.67 6.18 12.59
CA ASN A 237 -6.10 5.86 12.59
C ASN A 237 -6.63 5.22 13.89
N PRO A 238 -5.96 4.23 14.51
CA PRO A 238 -6.46 3.64 15.75
C PRO A 238 -6.67 4.67 16.87
N ARG A 239 -5.75 5.63 16.98
CA ARG A 239 -5.84 6.70 17.99
C ARG A 239 -6.80 7.79 17.58
N LEU A 240 -6.85 8.13 16.29
CA LEU A 240 -7.79 9.11 15.73
C LEU A 240 -9.24 8.70 16.01
N TYR A 241 -9.61 7.45 15.71
CA TYR A 241 -10.96 6.94 15.96
C TYR A 241 -11.29 6.83 17.45
N ALA A 242 -10.30 6.46 18.28
CA ALA A 242 -10.47 6.51 19.73
C ALA A 242 -10.75 7.93 20.22
N LEU A 243 -10.02 8.93 19.72
CA LEU A 243 -10.21 10.33 20.06
C LEU A 243 -11.59 10.84 19.64
N ALA A 244 -12.12 10.41 18.49
CA ALA A 244 -13.47 10.81 18.09
C ALA A 244 -14.53 10.43 19.13
N SER A 245 -14.35 9.29 19.81
CA SER A 245 -15.24 8.88 20.91
C SER A 245 -14.93 9.56 22.25
N GLN A 246 -13.65 9.79 22.57
CA GLN A 246 -13.21 10.29 23.88
C GLN A 246 -13.26 11.81 24.00
N VAL A 247 -12.92 12.50 22.92
CA VAL A 247 -12.83 13.95 22.83
C VAL A 247 -13.46 14.42 21.51
N PRO A 248 -14.81 14.30 21.36
CA PRO A 248 -15.51 14.71 20.14
C PRO A 248 -15.25 16.17 19.75
N THR A 249 -14.95 17.03 20.73
CA THR A 249 -14.59 18.44 20.50
C THR A 249 -13.27 18.65 19.76
N SER A 250 -12.50 17.58 19.52
CA SER A 250 -11.33 17.62 18.62
C SER A 250 -11.74 17.70 17.15
N PHE A 251 -13.01 17.43 16.87
CA PHE A 251 -13.58 17.38 15.54
C PHE A 251 -14.72 18.38 15.41
N HIS A 252 -14.87 18.94 14.22
CA HIS A 252 -16.07 19.65 13.83
C HIS A 252 -16.86 18.75 12.89
N ASP A 253 -17.98 18.25 13.39
CA ASP A 253 -18.87 17.32 12.68
C ASP A 253 -19.62 18.05 11.54
N ILE A 254 -19.44 17.58 10.30
CA ILE A 254 -20.15 18.08 9.13
C ILE A 254 -21.37 17.21 8.94
N THR A 255 -22.55 17.81 9.10
CA THR A 255 -23.82 17.07 9.14
C THR A 255 -24.71 17.31 7.93
N SER A 256 -24.22 18.06 6.93
CA SER A 256 -25.00 18.43 5.76
C SER A 256 -24.17 18.54 4.49
N GLY A 257 -24.80 18.17 3.37
CA GLY A 257 -24.16 18.05 2.06
C GLY A 257 -24.09 16.59 1.60
N THR A 258 -23.62 16.41 0.38
CA THR A 258 -23.47 15.10 -0.26
C THR A 258 -22.28 15.12 -1.19
N ASN A 259 -21.66 13.96 -1.43
CA ASN A 259 -20.67 13.78 -2.49
C ASN A 259 -21.27 13.17 -3.78
N ALA A 260 -22.57 13.36 -4.00
CA ALA A 260 -23.25 13.03 -5.24
C ALA A 260 -22.67 13.81 -6.43
N VAL A 261 -22.60 13.20 -7.60
CA VAL A 261 -22.05 13.83 -8.80
C VAL A 261 -22.88 13.52 -10.05
N PRO A 262 -22.83 14.37 -11.10
CA PRO A 262 -23.50 14.07 -12.37
C PRO A 262 -22.99 12.75 -12.99
N CYS A 263 -23.89 11.93 -13.52
CA CYS A 263 -23.57 10.66 -14.17
C CYS A 263 -24.27 10.50 -15.53
N ALA A 264 -23.65 9.73 -16.43
CA ALA A 264 -24.26 9.40 -17.70
C ALA A 264 -25.39 8.40 -17.48
N ALA A 265 -26.50 8.57 -18.22
CA ALA A 265 -27.57 7.58 -18.25
C ALA A 265 -27.02 6.16 -18.47
N ASP A 266 -27.65 5.18 -17.82
CA ASP A 266 -27.27 3.76 -17.82
C ASP A 266 -25.92 3.42 -17.14
N SER A 267 -25.23 4.39 -16.54
CA SER A 267 -24.05 4.09 -15.72
C SER A 267 -24.46 3.42 -14.40
N PRO A 268 -23.60 2.58 -13.80
CA PRO A 268 -23.88 2.00 -12.48
C PRO A 268 -24.15 3.10 -11.45
N ASN A 269 -25.12 2.86 -10.55
CA ASN A 269 -25.51 3.79 -9.47
C ASN A 269 -26.05 5.15 -9.95
N CYS A 270 -26.37 5.30 -11.24
CA CYS A 270 -26.91 6.52 -11.81
C CYS A 270 -28.44 6.50 -11.80
N VAL A 271 -29.06 7.49 -11.13
CA VAL A 271 -30.52 7.68 -11.12
C VAL A 271 -30.81 9.12 -11.55
N ASP A 272 -31.63 9.28 -12.59
CA ASP A 272 -32.01 10.60 -13.13
C ASP A 272 -30.82 11.53 -13.44
N GLY A 273 -29.71 10.95 -13.92
CA GLY A 273 -28.49 11.69 -14.27
C GLY A 273 -27.62 12.08 -13.09
N ILE A 274 -27.95 11.61 -11.87
CA ILE A 274 -27.16 11.83 -10.65
C ILE A 274 -26.73 10.50 -10.04
N MET A 275 -25.43 10.38 -9.78
CA MET A 275 -24.88 9.31 -8.97
C MET A 275 -25.04 9.78 -7.52
N THR A 276 -26.01 9.19 -6.81
CA THR A 276 -26.56 9.76 -5.57
C THR A 276 -25.55 9.89 -4.43
N GLY A 277 -24.41 9.20 -4.55
CA GLY A 277 -23.32 9.23 -3.58
C GLY A 277 -23.78 8.91 -2.16
N TYR A 278 -23.10 9.55 -1.21
CA TYR A 278 -23.38 9.47 0.22
C TYR A 278 -23.73 10.87 0.75
N SER A 279 -24.43 10.91 1.88
CA SER A 279 -24.81 12.16 2.55
C SER A 279 -24.08 12.29 3.87
N ALA A 280 -23.72 13.52 4.23
CA ALA A 280 -23.24 13.83 5.56
C ALA A 280 -24.37 13.69 6.60
N GLY A 281 -23.98 13.44 7.85
CA GLY A 281 -24.91 13.27 8.96
C GLY A 281 -24.17 13.23 10.28
N PRO A 282 -24.88 13.17 11.42
CA PRO A 282 -24.24 13.19 12.73
C PRO A 282 -23.22 12.06 12.94
N GLY A 283 -22.01 12.41 13.37
CA GLY A 283 -20.92 11.47 13.61
C GLY A 283 -20.08 11.19 12.37
N TYR A 284 -19.52 9.99 12.28
CA TYR A 284 -18.77 9.59 11.08
C TYR A 284 -19.70 9.44 9.87
N ASP A 285 -19.30 9.95 8.71
CA ASP A 285 -19.97 9.71 7.43
C ASP A 285 -19.01 9.42 6.26
N LEU A 286 -19.54 8.91 5.15
CA LEU A 286 -18.76 8.50 3.97
C LEU A 286 -18.41 9.65 3.02
N THR A 287 -18.56 10.90 3.47
CA THR A 287 -18.23 12.10 2.71
C THR A 287 -17.12 12.92 3.38
N THR A 288 -17.15 13.01 4.71
CA THR A 288 -16.23 13.82 5.52
C THR A 288 -15.55 13.07 6.66
N GLY A 289 -15.85 11.78 6.84
CA GLY A 289 -15.30 11.00 7.94
C GLY A 289 -15.78 11.55 9.26
N TRP A 290 -14.86 11.77 10.21
CA TRP A 290 -15.16 12.46 11.47
C TRP A 290 -15.32 13.98 11.36
N GLY A 291 -15.19 14.53 10.15
CA GLY A 291 -15.24 15.97 9.89
C GLY A 291 -13.88 16.64 10.00
N SER A 292 -13.88 17.96 10.20
CA SER A 292 -12.67 18.77 10.29
C SER A 292 -12.07 18.78 11.69
N ILE A 293 -10.85 19.29 11.83
CA ILE A 293 -10.05 19.12 13.05
C ILE A 293 -9.83 20.45 13.75
N ASP A 294 -10.24 20.53 15.01
CA ASP A 294 -9.71 21.54 15.92
C ASP A 294 -8.28 21.14 16.28
N ALA A 295 -7.30 21.69 15.56
CA ALA A 295 -5.90 21.29 15.68
C ALA A 295 -5.32 21.49 17.09
N TYR A 296 -5.81 22.48 17.84
CA TYR A 296 -5.34 22.74 19.20
C TYR A 296 -5.84 21.65 20.15
N VAL A 297 -7.15 21.40 20.14
CA VAL A 297 -7.76 20.37 20.99
C VAL A 297 -7.23 18.99 20.60
N PHE A 298 -7.19 18.69 19.30
CA PHE A 298 -6.70 17.42 18.76
C PHE A 298 -5.27 17.11 19.18
N ALA A 299 -4.32 18.05 19.04
CA ALA A 299 -2.91 17.79 19.39
C ALA A 299 -2.69 17.60 20.89
N HIS A 300 -3.46 18.31 21.74
CA HIS A 300 -3.39 18.14 23.20
C HIS A 300 -4.15 16.90 23.70
N ALA A 301 -5.18 16.45 22.97
CA ALA A 301 -5.98 15.26 23.28
C ALA A 301 -5.32 13.97 22.76
N TRP A 302 -4.61 14.02 21.62
CA TRP A 302 -3.39 13.22 21.39
C TRP A 302 -2.42 13.47 22.57
N ALA A 303 -1.17 13.05 22.71
CA ALA A 303 -0.41 13.21 23.97
C ALA A 303 -1.04 12.60 25.27
N THR A 304 -2.20 13.04 25.77
CA THR A 304 -2.90 12.56 26.97
C THR A 304 -3.81 11.36 26.75
N SER A 305 -4.33 11.13 25.54
CA SER A 305 -5.15 9.93 25.27
C SER A 305 -4.31 8.66 25.36
N THR A 306 -4.83 7.67 26.09
CA THR A 306 -4.36 6.30 25.95
C THR A 306 -4.93 5.76 24.63
N VAL A 307 -4.08 5.17 23.78
CA VAL A 307 -4.59 4.27 22.74
C VAL A 307 -5.44 3.25 23.50
N PRO A 308 -6.73 3.03 23.14
CA PRO A 308 -7.48 1.98 23.77
C PRO A 308 -6.64 0.71 23.72
N PRO A 309 -6.52 -0.06 24.81
CA PRO A 309 -6.13 -1.44 24.62
C PRO A 309 -7.04 -1.99 23.52
N PRO A 310 -6.54 -2.82 22.58
CA PRO A 310 -7.43 -3.53 21.67
C PRO A 310 -8.59 -4.04 22.52
N PRO A 311 -9.86 -3.76 22.17
CA PRO A 311 -10.99 -4.04 23.05
C PRO A 311 -10.83 -5.44 23.64
N ASN A 312 -11.02 -5.56 24.96
CA ASN A 312 -10.91 -6.81 25.72
C ASN A 312 -11.76 -7.90 25.06
N THR A 313 -11.15 -8.55 24.10
CA THR A 313 -11.41 -9.88 23.65
C THR A 313 -10.32 -10.70 24.36
N GLY A 314 -10.58 -11.96 24.68
CA GLY A 314 -9.47 -12.89 24.89
C GLY A 314 -8.52 -12.87 23.67
N PRO A 315 -7.46 -13.69 23.64
CA PRO A 315 -6.75 -13.92 22.38
C PRO A 315 -7.81 -14.10 21.27
N PRO A 316 -7.71 -13.33 20.18
CA PRO A 316 -8.86 -13.00 19.33
C PRO A 316 -9.63 -14.28 19.02
N SER A 317 -10.91 -14.32 19.40
CA SER A 317 -11.78 -15.34 18.84
C SER A 317 -11.80 -15.06 17.34
N PRO A 318 -11.39 -16.03 16.49
CA PRO A 318 -11.39 -15.85 15.05
C PRO A 318 -12.78 -15.40 14.61
N PRO A 319 -12.90 -14.59 13.55
CA PRO A 319 -14.20 -14.39 12.90
C PRO A 319 -14.81 -15.78 12.66
N ASN A 320 -15.92 -16.09 13.33
CA ASN A 320 -16.61 -17.33 13.06
C ASN A 320 -17.28 -17.19 11.68
N PRO A 321 -17.21 -18.21 10.84
CA PRO A 321 -16.81 -17.99 9.46
C PRO A 321 -17.98 -18.23 8.48
N PRO A 322 -18.03 -17.57 7.32
CA PRO A 322 -18.11 -18.34 6.10
C PRO A 322 -16.71 -18.96 5.91
N ALA A 323 -16.59 -20.27 6.15
CA ALA A 323 -15.32 -21.00 6.11
C ALA A 323 -14.53 -20.80 4.80
N PRO A 324 -13.25 -21.21 4.79
CA PRO A 324 -12.07 -20.63 5.44
C PRO A 324 -11.47 -19.56 4.49
N ASN A 325 -10.41 -18.83 4.82
CA ASN A 325 -9.06 -19.21 4.43
C ASN A 325 -8.08 -18.11 4.83
N ALA A 326 -6.86 -18.53 5.13
CA ALA A 326 -5.73 -17.71 5.49
C ALA A 326 -5.46 -16.53 4.52
N SER A 327 -4.58 -15.60 4.93
CA SER A 327 -4.00 -14.54 4.10
C SER A 327 -3.82 -14.94 2.63
N LEU A 328 -4.02 -14.02 1.68
CA LEU A 328 -3.93 -14.33 0.24
C LEU A 328 -2.55 -14.89 -0.19
N THR A 329 -1.51 -14.66 0.61
CA THR A 329 -0.17 -15.24 0.42
C THR A 329 0.03 -16.57 1.14
N ALA A 330 -0.93 -16.99 1.96
CA ALA A 330 -0.86 -18.22 2.72
C ALA A 330 -1.30 -19.43 1.89
N SER A 331 -0.49 -20.47 1.91
CA SER A 331 -0.65 -21.65 1.07
C SER A 331 -0.22 -22.90 1.82
N THR A 332 -0.70 -24.06 1.39
CA THR A 332 -0.12 -25.35 1.80
C THR A 332 1.19 -25.63 1.07
N TYR A 333 1.45 -24.94 -0.05
CA TYR A 333 2.64 -25.15 -0.86
C TYR A 333 3.27 -23.83 -1.26
N HIS A 334 4.58 -23.70 -0.98
CA HIS A 334 5.38 -22.55 -1.35
C HIS A 334 6.59 -22.98 -2.18
N VAL A 335 6.94 -22.17 -3.17
CA VAL A 335 8.18 -22.32 -3.94
C VAL A 335 8.99 -21.04 -3.77
N PHE A 336 10.22 -21.17 -3.31
CA PHE A 336 11.19 -20.07 -3.19
C PHE A 336 12.22 -20.23 -4.30
N PRO A 337 12.11 -19.50 -5.43
CA PRO A 337 12.88 -19.78 -6.64
C PRO A 337 14.38 -19.48 -6.53
N ALA A 338 14.78 -18.81 -5.45
CA ALA A 338 16.17 -18.56 -5.11
C ALA A 338 16.44 -18.92 -3.65
N PHE A 339 17.50 -19.69 -3.41
CA PHE A 339 18.00 -20.04 -2.10
C PHE A 339 19.53 -20.13 -2.19
N ALA A 340 20.24 -19.54 -1.23
CA ALA A 340 21.69 -19.73 -1.13
C ALA A 340 22.17 -19.77 0.31
N ASP A 341 23.27 -20.47 0.51
CA ASP A 341 23.94 -20.63 1.78
C ASP A 341 25.42 -20.87 1.54
N GLY A 342 26.26 -20.19 2.33
CA GLY A 342 27.69 -20.46 2.38
C GLY A 342 28.58 -19.29 1.96
N THR A 343 29.87 -19.55 2.07
CA THR A 343 30.99 -18.60 1.91
C THR A 343 31.54 -18.61 0.49
N VAL A 344 31.88 -17.44 -0.03
CA VAL A 344 32.66 -17.28 -1.26
C VAL A 344 34.15 -17.10 -0.93
N SER A 345 35.01 -17.12 -1.95
CA SER A 345 36.48 -17.14 -1.79
C SER A 345 37.07 -15.92 -1.09
N ASP A 346 36.39 -14.77 -1.12
CA ASP A 346 36.82 -13.56 -0.42
C ASP A 346 36.40 -13.53 1.07
N GLY A 347 35.74 -14.60 1.54
CA GLY A 347 35.25 -14.77 2.89
C GLY A 347 33.87 -14.18 3.15
N SER A 348 33.30 -13.38 2.24
CA SER A 348 31.90 -12.97 2.32
C SER A 348 30.97 -14.18 2.17
N TYR A 349 29.71 -14.06 2.60
CA TYR A 349 28.80 -15.20 2.62
C TYR A 349 27.34 -14.81 2.48
N PHE A 350 26.56 -15.76 1.96
CA PHE A 350 25.11 -15.68 1.90
C PHE A 350 24.48 -16.56 2.98
N ARG A 351 23.38 -16.05 3.54
CA ARG A 351 22.53 -16.75 4.50
C ARG A 351 21.08 -16.63 4.06
N SER A 352 20.37 -17.75 4.05
CA SER A 352 18.92 -17.80 3.92
C SER A 352 18.26 -17.96 5.30
N THR A 353 17.18 -17.21 5.56
CA THR A 353 16.37 -17.35 6.77
C THR A 353 14.93 -17.67 6.40
N LEU A 354 14.49 -18.88 6.71
CA LEU A 354 13.10 -19.30 6.52
C LEU A 354 12.23 -18.71 7.63
N MET A 355 11.13 -18.09 7.24
CA MET A 355 10.10 -17.59 8.16
C MET A 355 8.78 -18.23 7.79
N ILE A 356 8.12 -18.85 8.78
CA ILE A 356 6.81 -19.51 8.63
C ILE A 356 5.92 -19.03 9.76
N SER A 357 4.68 -18.66 9.46
CA SER A 357 3.64 -18.34 10.44
C SER A 357 2.44 -19.25 10.23
N ASN A 358 1.95 -19.87 11.31
CA ASN A 358 0.72 -20.66 11.31
C ASN A 358 -0.46 -19.77 11.70
N PRO A 359 -1.31 -19.34 10.74
CA PRO A 359 -2.44 -18.46 11.03
C PRO A 359 -3.59 -19.18 11.75
N SER A 360 -3.53 -20.51 11.87
CA SER A 360 -4.56 -21.28 12.57
C SER A 360 -4.48 -21.08 14.07
N SER A 361 -5.59 -20.70 14.70
CA SER A 361 -5.69 -20.55 16.16
C SER A 361 -5.99 -21.85 16.91
N SER A 362 -6.27 -22.94 16.19
CA SER A 362 -6.73 -24.20 16.78
C SER A 362 -5.99 -25.45 16.30
N SER A 363 -5.31 -25.41 15.15
CA SER A 363 -4.59 -26.56 14.59
C SER A 363 -3.08 -26.36 14.57
N THR A 364 -2.36 -27.40 14.99
CA THR A 364 -0.92 -27.53 14.75
C THR A 364 -0.68 -27.79 13.27
N ASN A 365 0.34 -27.15 12.69
CA ASN A 365 0.72 -27.33 11.29
C ASN A 365 2.10 -27.97 11.21
N THR A 366 2.25 -28.95 10.34
CA THR A 366 3.55 -29.57 10.03
C THR A 366 4.01 -29.12 8.67
N CYS A 367 5.16 -28.46 8.61
CA CYS A 367 5.75 -27.97 7.36
C CYS A 367 7.08 -28.67 7.06
N THR A 368 7.19 -29.29 5.90
CA THR A 368 8.41 -29.94 5.40
C THR A 368 9.07 -29.05 4.36
N LEU A 369 10.26 -28.52 4.66
CA LEU A 369 11.07 -27.79 3.70
C LEU A 369 11.93 -28.78 2.91
N GLN A 370 11.95 -28.64 1.59
CA GLN A 370 12.83 -29.40 0.72
C GLN A 370 13.76 -28.45 -0.04
N LEU A 371 15.07 -28.61 0.16
CA LEU A 371 16.09 -27.92 -0.62
C LEU A 371 16.38 -28.69 -1.90
N ARG A 372 16.51 -27.97 -3.03
CA ARG A 372 16.69 -28.54 -4.35
C ARG A 372 17.88 -27.86 -5.05
N GLY A 373 18.83 -28.65 -5.52
CA GLY A 373 20.09 -28.16 -6.09
C GLY A 373 21.18 -27.83 -5.05
N LEU A 374 20.86 -27.92 -3.76
CA LEU A 374 21.81 -27.72 -2.66
C LEU A 374 21.48 -28.60 -1.45
N THR A 375 22.45 -28.71 -0.55
CA THR A 375 22.29 -29.29 0.79
C THR A 375 22.93 -28.33 1.78
N VAL A 376 22.30 -28.16 2.95
CA VAL A 376 22.81 -27.29 4.02
C VAL A 376 22.95 -28.13 5.28
N PRO A 377 24.17 -28.41 5.76
CA PRO A 377 24.37 -29.25 6.95
C PRO A 377 23.61 -28.73 8.17
N GLY A 378 22.83 -29.59 8.81
CA GLY A 378 22.04 -29.25 10.01
C GLY A 378 20.79 -28.41 9.76
N PHE A 379 20.43 -28.11 8.51
CA PHE A 379 19.23 -27.36 8.16
C PHE A 379 18.23 -28.23 7.39
N ALA A 380 16.92 -28.03 7.62
CA ALA A 380 15.84 -28.75 6.94
C ALA A 380 15.87 -30.30 7.09
N GLN A 381 16.41 -30.82 8.20
CA GLN A 381 16.51 -32.28 8.43
C GLN A 381 15.22 -32.91 8.96
N THR A 382 14.40 -32.12 9.66
CA THR A 382 13.13 -32.57 10.25
C THR A 382 12.02 -31.59 9.90
N PRO A 383 10.76 -32.04 9.76
CA PRO A 383 9.63 -31.14 9.58
C PRO A 383 9.51 -30.13 10.72
N TYR A 384 9.12 -28.90 10.38
CA TYR A 384 8.81 -27.84 11.33
C TYR A 384 7.41 -28.06 11.91
N GLN A 385 7.32 -28.12 13.23
CA GLN A 385 6.05 -28.23 13.96
C GLN A 385 5.65 -26.85 14.47
N LEU A 386 4.60 -26.27 13.89
CA LEU A 386 4.06 -24.98 14.29
C LEU A 386 2.82 -25.19 15.15
N GLN A 387 2.88 -24.78 16.41
CA GLN A 387 1.70 -24.73 17.28
C GLN A 387 0.64 -23.76 16.72
N PRO A 388 -0.62 -23.81 17.19
CA PRO A 388 -1.60 -22.80 16.86
C PRO A 388 -1.07 -21.37 17.15
N ASN A 389 -1.25 -20.45 16.20
CA ASN A 389 -0.67 -19.09 16.18
C ASN A 389 0.87 -19.04 16.30
N GLY A 390 1.54 -20.19 16.14
CA GLY A 390 2.98 -20.30 16.26
C GLY A 390 3.71 -19.87 14.99
N PHE A 391 5.00 -19.58 15.12
CA PHE A 391 5.87 -19.23 14.01
C PHE A 391 7.23 -19.90 14.14
N VAL A 392 7.95 -19.95 13.02
CA VAL A 392 9.34 -20.42 12.94
C VAL A 392 10.17 -19.36 12.23
N ILE A 393 11.34 -19.03 12.80
CA ILE A 393 12.40 -18.27 12.14
C ILE A 393 13.65 -19.15 12.18
N ALA A 394 13.99 -19.74 11.05
CA ALA A 394 15.06 -20.73 10.93
C ALA A 394 16.14 -20.22 9.97
N PRO A 395 17.27 -19.71 10.49
CA PRO A 395 18.33 -19.20 9.67
C PRO A 395 19.42 -20.25 9.41
N THR A 396 19.89 -20.35 8.16
CA THR A 396 20.95 -21.27 7.73
C THR A 396 22.32 -20.95 8.37
N PRO A 397 23.27 -21.89 8.47
CA PRO A 397 24.53 -21.67 9.20
C PRO A 397 25.64 -21.00 8.38
N ALA A 398 25.59 -21.02 7.04
CA ALA A 398 26.61 -20.49 6.12
C ALA A 398 28.03 -21.05 6.34
N THR A 399 28.15 -22.30 6.81
CA THR A 399 29.44 -22.93 7.17
C THR A 399 30.14 -23.68 6.04
N GLN A 400 29.52 -23.76 4.86
CA GLN A 400 30.06 -24.43 3.68
C GLN A 400 30.48 -23.43 2.61
N SER A 401 31.14 -23.89 1.54
CA SER A 401 31.31 -23.07 0.33
C SER A 401 29.95 -22.79 -0.30
N LEU A 402 29.79 -21.59 -0.90
CA LEU A 402 28.52 -21.12 -1.45
C LEU A 402 27.85 -22.18 -2.32
N LYS A 403 26.64 -22.55 -1.94
CA LYS A 403 25.71 -23.37 -2.72
C LYS A 403 24.44 -22.58 -2.99
N THR A 404 23.87 -22.81 -4.17
CA THR A 404 22.66 -22.13 -4.63
C THR A 404 21.66 -23.16 -5.17
N GLY A 405 20.39 -22.85 -5.07
CA GLY A 405 19.32 -23.61 -5.70
C GLY A 405 17.98 -22.96 -5.40
N TYR A 406 16.96 -23.77 -5.17
CA TYR A 406 15.63 -23.32 -4.79
C TYR A 406 15.10 -24.18 -3.64
N ALA A 407 14.00 -23.76 -3.02
CA ALA A 407 13.37 -24.52 -1.96
C ALA A 407 11.86 -24.61 -2.16
N THR A 408 11.27 -25.68 -1.67
CA THR A 408 9.82 -25.83 -1.57
C THR A 408 9.42 -26.09 -0.13
N LEU A 409 8.25 -25.60 0.27
CA LEU A 409 7.69 -25.83 1.60
C LEU A 409 6.30 -26.43 1.43
N GLN A 410 6.11 -27.66 1.90
CA GLN A 410 4.81 -28.32 1.95
C GLN A 410 4.32 -28.38 3.38
N CYS A 411 3.13 -27.87 3.64
CA CYS A 411 2.49 -27.81 4.94
C CYS A 411 1.18 -28.61 4.95
N THR A 412 0.75 -29.06 6.12
CA THR A 412 -0.52 -29.79 6.31
C THR A 412 -1.74 -28.89 6.25
N SER A 413 -1.58 -27.58 6.42
CA SER A 413 -2.61 -26.55 6.24
C SER A 413 -1.97 -25.24 5.75
N ASN A 414 -2.76 -24.24 5.35
CA ASN A 414 -2.22 -22.96 4.86
C ASN A 414 -1.35 -22.29 5.93
N VAL A 415 -0.14 -21.90 5.55
CA VAL A 415 0.77 -21.06 6.35
C VAL A 415 1.17 -19.83 5.54
N GLU A 416 1.59 -18.78 6.22
CA GLU A 416 2.38 -17.74 5.56
C GLU A 416 3.85 -18.15 5.60
N ALA A 417 4.55 -18.03 4.48
CA ALA A 417 5.97 -18.33 4.43
C ALA A 417 6.74 -17.39 3.50
N GLN A 418 7.90 -16.96 3.97
CA GLN A 418 8.85 -16.16 3.20
C GLN A 418 10.29 -16.56 3.56
N LEU A 419 11.21 -16.23 2.66
CA LEU A 419 12.64 -16.40 2.91
C LEU A 419 13.30 -15.03 2.95
N LEU A 420 14.17 -14.77 3.93
CA LEU A 420 15.11 -13.64 3.84
C LEU A 420 16.41 -14.13 3.22
N TYR A 421 16.87 -13.40 2.22
CA TYR A 421 18.13 -13.61 1.55
C TYR A 421 19.09 -12.51 1.97
N THR A 422 20.16 -12.88 2.67
CA THR A 422 21.04 -11.91 3.33
C THR A 422 22.49 -12.13 2.91
N TYR A 423 23.18 -11.04 2.58
CA TYR A 423 24.59 -11.04 2.22
C TYR A 423 25.43 -10.38 3.31
N TYR A 424 26.52 -11.01 3.69
CA TYR A 424 27.41 -10.58 4.76
C TYR A 424 28.84 -10.44 4.24
N SER A 425 29.55 -9.45 4.76
CA SER A 425 31.02 -9.36 4.63
C SER A 425 31.71 -10.50 5.39
N SER A 426 33.00 -10.71 5.11
CA SER A 426 33.84 -11.69 5.80
C SER A 426 33.97 -11.48 7.32
N ASN A 427 33.74 -10.25 7.78
CA ASN A 427 33.75 -9.90 9.20
C ASN A 427 32.35 -10.03 9.86
N GLY A 428 31.37 -10.59 9.17
CA GLY A 428 30.01 -10.81 9.69
C GLY A 428 29.10 -9.58 9.69
N THR A 429 29.52 -8.47 9.05
CA THR A 429 28.63 -7.30 8.87
C THR A 429 27.63 -7.59 7.76
N LYS A 430 26.34 -7.38 8.03
CA LYS A 430 25.25 -7.47 7.04
C LYS A 430 25.41 -6.35 6.01
N LEU A 431 25.56 -6.71 4.74
CA LEU A 431 25.73 -5.77 3.63
C LEU A 431 24.43 -5.53 2.86
N ALA A 432 23.56 -6.55 2.78
CA ALA A 432 22.28 -6.47 2.08
C ALA A 432 21.32 -7.54 2.58
N GLU A 433 20.02 -7.27 2.47
CA GLU A 433 18.96 -8.20 2.81
C GLU A 433 17.72 -7.91 1.96
N ALA A 434 17.09 -8.96 1.46
CA ALA A 434 15.88 -8.87 0.68
C ALA A 434 15.00 -10.10 0.92
N ALA A 435 13.68 -9.96 0.75
CA ALA A 435 12.79 -11.12 0.78
C ALA A 435 12.88 -11.91 -0.53
N VAL A 436 12.84 -13.23 -0.45
CA VAL A 436 12.48 -14.10 -1.57
C VAL A 436 11.09 -14.63 -1.23
N PHE A 437 10.09 -14.01 -1.85
CA PHE A 437 8.70 -14.38 -1.66
C PHE A 437 8.42 -15.77 -2.23
N SER A 438 7.40 -16.43 -1.67
CA SER A 438 6.80 -17.60 -2.30
C SER A 438 6.25 -17.21 -3.67
N SER A 439 6.56 -17.99 -4.69
CA SER A 439 6.20 -17.76 -6.08
C SER A 439 5.41 -18.97 -6.60
N PRO A 440 4.06 -18.91 -6.62
CA PRO A 440 3.26 -19.98 -7.20
C PRO A 440 3.63 -20.26 -8.67
N PRO A 441 3.76 -21.53 -9.07
CA PRO A 441 4.11 -21.86 -10.44
C PRO A 441 2.98 -21.47 -11.40
N SER A 442 3.29 -20.69 -12.43
CA SER A 442 2.35 -20.31 -13.50
C SER A 442 2.99 -20.47 -14.89
N SER A 443 2.15 -20.59 -15.93
CA SER A 443 2.58 -20.68 -17.33
C SER A 443 3.09 -19.35 -17.87
N LYS A 444 2.78 -18.23 -17.23
CA LYS A 444 3.32 -16.93 -17.61
C LYS A 444 3.55 -16.06 -16.38
N VAL A 445 4.82 -15.84 -16.08
CA VAL A 445 5.26 -15.08 -14.91
C VAL A 445 6.19 -13.96 -15.33
N GLN A 446 6.14 -12.85 -14.61
CA GLN A 446 6.87 -11.63 -14.96
C GLN A 446 7.57 -11.01 -13.76
N ILE A 447 8.72 -10.39 -14.00
CA ILE A 447 9.35 -9.44 -13.08
C ILE A 447 9.68 -8.16 -13.84
N LEU A 448 9.92 -7.06 -13.13
CA LEU A 448 10.38 -5.82 -13.74
C LEU A 448 11.91 -5.81 -13.84
N ALA A 449 12.43 -5.44 -15.00
CA ALA A 449 13.84 -5.11 -15.17
C ALA A 449 14.02 -3.59 -15.12
N ASP A 450 14.89 -3.13 -14.21
CA ASP A 450 15.38 -1.74 -14.16
C ASP A 450 16.91 -1.75 -14.00
N THR A 451 17.60 -1.61 -15.13
CA THR A 451 19.07 -1.60 -15.21
C THR A 451 19.66 -0.19 -15.22
N ARG A 452 18.83 0.84 -14.93
CA ARG A 452 19.32 2.23 -14.84
C ARG A 452 20.33 2.37 -13.71
N GLU A 453 21.20 3.37 -13.84
CA GLU A 453 22.23 3.70 -12.84
C GLU A 453 23.25 2.55 -12.63
N GLY A 454 23.45 1.73 -13.67
CA GLY A 454 24.37 0.59 -13.62
C GLY A 454 23.86 -0.60 -12.80
N ALA A 455 22.56 -0.62 -12.45
CA ALA A 455 21.97 -1.73 -11.73
C ALA A 455 21.92 -3.01 -12.57
N GLN A 456 22.07 -4.15 -11.91
CA GLN A 456 21.95 -5.47 -12.54
C GLN A 456 20.70 -6.17 -12.03
N ILE A 457 20.04 -6.92 -12.91
CA ILE A 457 18.86 -7.71 -12.56
C ILE A 457 19.29 -9.16 -12.45
N GLY A 458 19.22 -9.73 -11.24
CA GLY A 458 19.27 -11.17 -11.04
C GLY A 458 17.87 -11.76 -11.18
N ILE A 459 17.76 -12.88 -11.88
CA ILE A 459 16.53 -13.67 -12.00
C ILE A 459 16.80 -15.10 -11.54
N GLY A 460 15.97 -15.56 -10.60
CA GLY A 460 15.85 -16.97 -10.21
C GLY A 460 14.65 -17.58 -10.91
N ILE A 461 14.83 -18.73 -11.55
CA ILE A 461 13.75 -19.50 -12.21
C ILE A 461 13.82 -20.94 -11.70
N ALA A 462 12.75 -21.41 -11.08
CA ALA A 462 12.60 -22.78 -10.64
C ALA A 462 11.60 -23.53 -11.52
N ASN A 463 12.03 -24.69 -12.02
CA ASN A 463 11.14 -25.70 -12.59
C ASN A 463 10.80 -26.72 -11.50
N ASP A 464 9.73 -26.46 -10.77
CA ASP A 464 9.25 -27.36 -9.73
C ASP A 464 8.27 -28.43 -10.23
N SER A 465 8.50 -28.92 -11.45
CA SER A 465 7.76 -30.05 -12.02
C SER A 465 8.66 -31.28 -12.17
N ASP A 466 8.03 -32.43 -12.42
CA ASP A 466 8.71 -33.70 -12.69
C ASP A 466 9.08 -33.88 -14.18
N VAL A 467 8.85 -32.86 -15.00
CA VAL A 467 9.17 -32.87 -16.43
C VAL A 467 10.17 -31.78 -16.78
N GLN A 468 10.93 -32.01 -17.83
CA GLN A 468 11.80 -30.99 -18.40
C GLN A 468 10.94 -29.92 -19.08
N ASN A 469 11.22 -28.65 -18.80
CA ASN A 469 10.53 -27.53 -19.43
C ASN A 469 11.54 -26.67 -20.21
N THR A 470 11.14 -26.25 -21.41
CA THR A 470 11.88 -25.24 -22.17
C THR A 470 11.13 -23.92 -22.06
N TYR A 471 11.78 -22.92 -21.48
CA TYR A 471 11.22 -21.59 -21.25
C TYR A 471 11.76 -20.59 -22.27
N ILE A 472 10.88 -19.68 -22.67
CA ILE A 472 11.21 -18.44 -23.35
C ILE A 472 11.32 -17.37 -22.27
N ILE A 473 12.48 -16.74 -22.18
CA ILE A 473 12.70 -15.55 -21.36
C ILE A 473 12.75 -14.38 -22.33
N SER A 474 11.72 -13.54 -22.32
CA SER A 474 11.63 -12.36 -23.17
C SER A 474 11.68 -11.10 -22.33
N VAL A 475 12.42 -10.11 -22.82
CA VAL A 475 12.47 -8.79 -22.23
C VAL A 475 11.81 -7.82 -23.20
N ASP A 476 10.71 -7.21 -22.78
CA ASP A 476 9.98 -6.20 -23.55
C ASP A 476 9.90 -4.88 -22.78
N ASP A 477 9.60 -3.80 -23.48
CA ASP A 477 9.66 -2.45 -22.94
C ASP A 477 8.34 -1.98 -22.31
N GLY A 478 7.38 -2.90 -22.13
CA GLY A 478 6.03 -2.64 -21.64
C GLY A 478 5.04 -2.17 -22.72
N SER A 479 5.51 -1.79 -23.91
CA SER A 479 4.66 -1.44 -25.07
C SER A 479 4.49 -2.58 -26.09
N GLY A 480 5.10 -3.73 -25.82
CA GLY A 480 5.15 -4.88 -26.73
C GLY A 480 6.37 -4.92 -27.65
N THR A 481 7.28 -3.94 -27.56
CA THR A 481 8.55 -4.00 -28.28
C THR A 481 9.51 -4.89 -27.49
N VAL A 482 9.91 -6.00 -28.09
CA VAL A 482 10.83 -6.97 -27.48
C VAL A 482 12.27 -6.53 -27.69
N ALA A 483 13.00 -6.28 -26.61
CA ALA A 483 14.42 -5.92 -26.61
C ALA A 483 15.34 -7.14 -26.67
N GLY A 484 14.88 -8.30 -26.20
CA GLY A 484 15.65 -9.54 -26.27
C GLY A 484 14.81 -10.76 -25.91
N THR A 485 15.16 -11.89 -26.49
CA THR A 485 14.54 -13.19 -26.17
C THR A 485 15.62 -14.26 -26.14
N VAL A 486 15.60 -15.09 -25.12
CA VAL A 486 16.43 -16.29 -25.04
C VAL A 486 15.56 -17.50 -24.71
N LYS A 487 15.97 -18.68 -25.19
CA LYS A 487 15.37 -19.95 -24.81
C LYS A 487 16.32 -20.69 -23.88
N GLY A 488 15.78 -21.21 -22.78
CA GLY A 488 16.53 -22.01 -21.81
C GLY A 488 15.75 -23.26 -21.44
N THR A 489 16.44 -24.37 -21.23
CA THR A 489 15.82 -25.63 -20.81
C THR A 489 16.22 -25.93 -19.37
N LEU A 490 15.23 -26.19 -18.51
CA LEU A 490 15.44 -26.64 -17.14
C LEU A 490 14.94 -28.07 -16.99
N GLY A 491 15.80 -28.93 -16.45
CA GLY A 491 15.42 -30.28 -16.09
C GLY A 491 14.36 -30.32 -14.98
N PRO A 492 13.74 -31.50 -14.74
CA PRO A 492 12.83 -31.69 -13.61
C PRO A 492 13.48 -31.29 -12.28
N ARG A 493 12.73 -30.58 -11.42
CA ARG A 493 13.18 -30.18 -10.07
C ARG A 493 14.54 -29.46 -10.05
N THR A 494 14.79 -28.62 -11.05
CA THR A 494 16.01 -27.80 -11.15
C THR A 494 15.69 -26.32 -11.17
N SER A 495 16.70 -25.49 -10.94
CA SER A 495 16.58 -24.03 -11.01
C SER A 495 17.81 -23.41 -11.66
N ILE A 496 17.67 -22.17 -12.12
CA ILE A 496 18.77 -21.31 -12.50
C ILE A 496 18.65 -19.98 -11.77
N ALA A 497 19.79 -19.41 -11.42
CA ALA A 497 19.91 -18.02 -10.96
C ALA A 497 21.00 -17.35 -11.78
N ARG A 498 20.66 -16.30 -12.52
CA ARG A 498 21.58 -15.57 -13.42
C ARG A 498 21.27 -14.09 -13.42
N TYR A 499 22.27 -13.27 -13.73
CA TYR A 499 22.01 -11.92 -14.15
C TYR A 499 21.38 -11.92 -15.54
N LEU A 500 20.43 -11.02 -15.77
CA LEU A 500 19.77 -10.86 -17.06
C LEU A 500 20.77 -10.54 -18.17
N SER A 501 21.86 -9.84 -17.83
CA SER A 501 22.98 -9.56 -18.73
C SER A 501 23.78 -10.79 -19.16
N GLU A 502 23.73 -11.89 -18.39
CA GLU A 502 24.33 -13.17 -18.79
C GLU A 502 23.43 -13.95 -19.75
N LEU A 503 22.13 -13.63 -19.77
CA LEU A 503 21.13 -14.30 -20.59
C LEU A 503 20.95 -13.61 -21.95
N MET A 504 21.05 -12.28 -21.97
CA MET A 504 20.89 -11.47 -23.18
C MET A 504 21.57 -10.11 -23.03
N THR A 505 21.90 -9.49 -24.16
CA THR A 505 22.34 -8.09 -24.19
C THR A 505 21.13 -7.18 -24.26
N LEU A 506 21.02 -6.26 -23.31
CA LEU A 506 20.00 -5.22 -23.29
C LEU A 506 20.62 -3.85 -23.60
N PRO A 507 19.83 -2.90 -24.13
CA PRO A 507 20.25 -1.51 -24.20
C PRO A 507 20.73 -0.98 -22.83
N PRO A 508 21.68 -0.03 -22.78
CA PRO A 508 22.03 0.62 -21.52
C PRO A 508 20.81 1.27 -20.87
N ASN A 509 20.74 1.26 -19.53
CA ASN A 509 19.66 1.88 -18.76
C ASN A 509 18.26 1.36 -19.13
N TYR A 510 18.16 0.09 -19.52
CA TYR A 510 16.92 -0.55 -19.91
C TYR A 510 15.93 -0.67 -18.75
N VAL A 511 14.67 -0.32 -19.05
CA VAL A 511 13.51 -0.55 -18.18
C VAL A 511 12.45 -1.32 -18.96
N GLY A 512 11.92 -2.38 -18.37
CA GLY A 512 10.90 -3.20 -19.03
C GLY A 512 10.44 -4.39 -18.20
N ARG A 513 9.75 -5.31 -18.85
CA ARG A 513 9.25 -6.56 -18.26
C ARG A 513 10.14 -7.71 -18.69
N VAL A 514 10.50 -8.57 -17.76
CA VAL A 514 11.07 -9.88 -18.04
C VAL A 514 9.94 -10.89 -17.89
N THR A 515 9.53 -11.50 -18.99
CA THR A 515 8.50 -12.55 -19.00
C THR A 515 9.17 -13.90 -19.17
N VAL A 516 8.75 -14.87 -18.35
CA VAL A 516 9.10 -16.29 -18.49
C VAL A 516 7.84 -17.06 -18.83
N SER A 517 7.88 -17.81 -19.93
CA SER A 517 6.77 -18.64 -20.40
C SER A 517 7.27 -19.93 -21.05
N PRO A 518 6.48 -21.02 -21.08
CA PRO A 518 6.88 -22.25 -21.73
C PRO A 518 6.88 -22.08 -23.26
N ALA A 519 7.90 -22.63 -23.92
CA ALA A 519 8.02 -22.58 -25.37
C ALA A 519 6.94 -23.40 -26.10
N THR A 520 6.40 -24.43 -25.45
CA THR A 520 5.40 -25.37 -26.00
C THR A 520 3.97 -25.01 -25.59
N GLY A 521 3.76 -23.91 -24.85
CA GLY A 521 2.46 -23.56 -24.26
C GLY A 521 2.04 -24.45 -23.08
N THR A 522 2.83 -25.48 -22.76
CA THR A 522 2.63 -26.40 -21.64
C THR A 522 3.82 -26.33 -20.68
N GLY A 523 3.53 -26.25 -19.39
CA GLY A 523 4.55 -26.11 -18.34
C GLY A 523 4.36 -24.84 -17.50
N THR A 524 4.95 -24.84 -16.31
CA THR A 524 4.87 -23.74 -15.36
C THR A 524 6.26 -23.42 -14.82
N SER A 525 6.45 -22.20 -14.35
CA SER A 525 7.67 -21.75 -13.68
C SER A 525 7.33 -20.87 -12.49
N SER A 526 8.19 -20.93 -11.48
CA SER A 526 8.22 -19.99 -10.36
C SER A 526 9.44 -19.09 -10.51
N ILE A 527 9.29 -17.78 -10.37
CA ILE A 527 10.40 -16.82 -10.54
C ILE A 527 10.52 -15.83 -9.38
N ILE A 528 11.72 -15.28 -9.22
CA ILE A 528 11.97 -14.12 -8.36
C ILE A 528 13.02 -13.23 -9.01
N GLY A 529 12.86 -11.91 -8.89
CA GLY A 529 13.85 -10.94 -9.31
C GLY A 529 14.57 -10.33 -8.12
N LEU A 530 15.84 -9.95 -8.32
CA LEU A 530 16.62 -9.13 -7.42
C LEU A 530 17.28 -8.01 -8.22
N ARG A 531 17.10 -6.75 -7.80
CA ARG A 531 17.81 -5.60 -8.38
C ARG A 531 19.04 -5.30 -7.56
N TYR A 532 20.21 -5.41 -8.17
CA TYR A 532 21.52 -5.17 -7.56
C TYR A 532 22.02 -3.76 -7.90
N SER A 533 22.53 -3.06 -6.89
CA SER A 533 23.25 -1.79 -7.00
C SER A 533 24.57 -1.94 -6.24
N GLY A 534 25.60 -2.41 -6.96
CA GLY A 534 26.81 -2.92 -6.32
C GLY A 534 26.51 -4.17 -5.50
N THR A 535 26.87 -4.15 -4.21
CA THR A 535 26.64 -5.26 -3.28
C THR A 535 25.26 -5.23 -2.60
N VAL A 536 24.49 -4.15 -2.77
CA VAL A 536 23.14 -4.01 -2.21
C VAL A 536 22.12 -4.56 -3.20
N PHE A 537 21.09 -5.25 -2.71
CA PHE A 537 20.01 -5.75 -3.56
C PHE A 537 18.64 -5.59 -2.91
N ALA A 538 17.60 -5.48 -3.74
CA ALA A 538 16.20 -5.40 -3.34
C ALA A 538 15.35 -6.41 -4.12
N THR A 539 14.27 -6.87 -3.49
CA THR A 539 13.32 -7.82 -4.09
C THR A 539 12.53 -7.20 -5.23
N ILE A 540 12.39 -7.96 -6.31
CA ILE A 540 11.39 -7.73 -7.35
C ILE A 540 10.47 -8.96 -7.33
N PRO A 541 9.28 -8.86 -6.71
CA PRO A 541 8.35 -9.98 -6.64
C PRO A 541 7.87 -10.36 -8.03
N GLU A 542 7.45 -11.61 -8.19
CA GLU A 542 6.78 -12.01 -9.41
C GLU A 542 5.42 -11.33 -9.56
N THR A 543 4.97 -11.23 -10.79
CA THR A 543 3.58 -10.98 -11.15
C THR A 543 3.12 -12.09 -12.07
N ILE A 544 1.99 -12.70 -11.75
CA ILE A 544 1.38 -13.76 -12.57
C ILE A 544 0.48 -13.08 -13.61
N GLN A 545 0.65 -13.44 -14.87
CA GLN A 545 -0.28 -13.04 -15.92
C GLN A 545 -1.23 -14.23 -16.18
N PRO A 546 -2.56 -14.05 -16.00
CA PRO A 546 -3.52 -15.11 -16.24
C PRO A 546 -3.60 -15.53 -17.71
#